data_AF-A0A9D6F6N7-F1
#
_entry.id   AF-A0A9D6F6N7-F1
#
_cell.length_a   1.000
_cell.length_b   1.000
_cell.length_c   1.000
_cell.angle_alpha   90.00
_cell.angle_beta   90.00
_cell.angle_gamma   90.00
#
_symmetry.space_group_name_H-M   'P 1'
#
loop_
_entity.id
_entity.type
_entity.pdbx_description
1 polymer ?
#
loop_
_entity_poly.entity_id
_entity_poly.type
_entity_poly.pdbx_seq_one_letter_code
_entity_poly.pdbx_strand_id
1 'polypeptide(L)'
;MQLGAFSISLTVQDIEASRQFYENFGFTVFGGDAEQNWLILKNGDTVIGLFKDMFDKNMLTFNPGWDSNAQPLPSFTDVRELQRRLKARGVELVTEADESTTGPASFMAVDPDGNPILVDQHV
;
A
#
# COMPACT_ATOMS: atom_id res chain seq x y z
N MET A 1 -15.29 -7.74 -3.83
CA MET A 1 -13.88 -7.76 -4.26
C MET A 1 -13.06 -7.64 -2.99
N GLN A 2 -12.07 -8.51 -2.78
CA GLN A 2 -11.17 -8.44 -1.62
C GLN A 2 -9.83 -7.88 -2.11
N LEU A 3 -9.45 -6.69 -1.63
CA LEU A 3 -8.24 -6.00 -2.09
C LEU A 3 -6.99 -6.40 -1.28
N GLY A 4 -7.17 -7.00 -0.11
CA GLY A 4 -6.08 -7.41 0.78
C GLY A 4 -5.96 -6.54 2.03
N ALA A 5 -4.80 -6.63 2.69
CA ALA A 5 -4.48 -5.78 3.84
C ALA A 5 -4.48 -4.31 3.43
N PHE A 6 -4.93 -3.43 4.31
CA PHE A 6 -5.01 -2.00 4.04
C PHE A 6 -3.99 -1.23 4.89
N SER A 7 -3.40 -0.20 4.28
CA SER A 7 -2.66 0.84 4.98
C SER A 7 -2.84 2.19 4.28
N ILE A 8 -2.54 3.28 4.99
CA ILE A 8 -2.32 4.58 4.36
C ILE A 8 -0.82 4.84 4.26
N SER A 9 -0.34 5.14 3.05
CA SER A 9 1.04 5.54 2.82
C SER A 9 1.11 7.06 2.84
N LEU A 10 1.86 7.61 3.78
CA LEU A 10 2.02 9.03 4.04
C LEU A 10 3.33 9.52 3.45
N THR A 11 3.28 10.57 2.64
CA THR A 11 4.47 11.29 2.21
C THR A 11 4.92 12.22 3.33
N VAL A 12 6.17 12.09 3.77
CA VAL A 12 6.72 12.84 4.91
C VAL A 12 8.02 13.54 4.53
N GLN A 13 8.23 14.73 5.09
CA GLN A 13 9.44 15.51 4.85
C GLN A 13 10.62 15.03 5.71
N ASP A 14 10.33 14.58 6.93
CA ASP A 14 11.30 14.05 7.88
C ASP A 14 10.71 12.78 8.50
N ILE A 15 11.34 11.64 8.20
CA ILE A 15 10.84 10.33 8.59
C ILE A 15 11.01 10.09 10.10
N GLU A 16 12.08 10.58 10.71
CA GLU A 16 12.36 10.39 12.13
C GLU A 16 11.46 11.27 12.98
N ALA A 17 11.27 12.54 12.58
CA ALA A 17 10.31 13.42 13.24
C ALA A 17 8.89 12.86 13.17
N SER A 18 8.49 12.31 12.01
CA SER A 18 7.17 11.71 11.83
C SER A 18 7.01 10.41 12.62
N ARG A 19 8.03 9.54 12.64
CA ARG A 19 8.05 8.31 13.45
C ARG A 19 7.82 8.65 14.92
N GLN A 20 8.63 9.55 15.48
CA GLN A 20 8.50 9.97 16.88
C GLN A 20 7.13 10.58 17.17
N PHE A 21 6.57 11.35 16.24
CA PHE A 21 5.22 11.89 16.39
C PHE A 21 4.17 10.79 16.52
N TYR A 22 4.16 9.80 15.61
CA TYR A 22 3.20 8.70 15.65
C TYR A 22 3.42 7.73 16.82
N GLU A 23 4.64 7.61 17.32
CA GLU A 23 4.93 6.85 18.56
C GLU A 23 4.19 7.42 19.77
N ASN A 24 3.94 8.75 19.84
CA ASN A 24 3.11 9.34 20.89
C ASN A 24 1.64 8.87 20.84
N PHE A 25 1.17 8.43 19.68
CA PHE A 25 -0.16 7.84 19.50
C PHE A 25 -0.16 6.32 19.74
N GLY A 26 0.97 5.73 20.15
CA GLY A 26 1.10 4.30 20.42
C GLY A 26 1.41 3.45 19.20
N PHE A 27 1.83 4.06 18.07
CA PHE A 27 2.38 3.29 16.96
C PHE A 27 3.77 2.78 17.28
N THR A 28 4.12 1.61 16.75
CA THR A 28 5.47 1.04 16.82
C THR A 28 5.97 0.67 15.44
N VAL A 29 7.29 0.72 15.24
CA VAL A 29 7.92 0.23 14.00
C VAL A 29 7.60 -1.25 13.80
N PHE A 30 7.02 -1.57 12.65
CA PHE A 30 6.63 -2.91 12.24
C PHE A 30 7.55 -3.45 11.12
N GLY A 31 8.03 -2.57 10.25
CA GLY A 31 8.98 -2.92 9.20
C GLY A 31 9.56 -1.68 8.50
N GLY A 32 10.47 -1.91 7.57
CA GLY A 32 11.16 -0.86 6.83
C GLY A 32 12.49 -0.44 7.44
N ASP A 33 13.09 0.56 6.81
CA ASP A 33 14.40 1.11 7.12
C ASP A 33 14.38 2.61 6.85
N ALA A 34 14.52 3.41 7.92
CA ALA A 34 14.52 4.86 7.83
C ALA A 34 15.68 5.39 6.96
N GLU A 35 16.81 4.68 6.91
CA GLU A 35 17.94 5.04 6.04
C GLU A 35 17.60 4.84 4.55
N GLN A 36 16.62 3.99 4.26
CA GLN A 36 16.05 3.80 2.92
C GLN A 36 14.84 4.69 2.65
N ASN A 37 14.56 5.67 3.52
CA ASN A 37 13.46 6.62 3.42
C ASN A 37 12.06 6.01 3.58
N TRP A 38 11.91 4.85 4.21
CA TRP A 38 10.57 4.29 4.46
C TRP A 38 10.46 3.48 5.76
N LEU A 39 9.31 3.60 6.43
CA LEU A 39 8.95 2.83 7.61
C LEU A 39 7.48 2.42 7.55
N ILE A 40 7.16 1.24 8.06
CA ILE A 40 5.80 0.79 8.32
C ILE A 40 5.60 0.80 9.83
N LEU A 41 4.57 1.50 10.29
CA LEU A 41 4.20 1.59 11.70
C LEU A 41 2.84 0.94 11.93
N LYS A 42 2.66 0.37 13.12
CA LYS A 42 1.42 -0.33 13.50
C LYS A 42 0.93 0.06 14.89
N ASN A 43 -0.38 0.19 15.06
CA ASN A 43 -1.09 0.32 16.35
C ASN A 43 -2.34 -0.57 16.32
N GLY A 44 -2.32 -1.69 17.06
CA GLY A 44 -3.34 -2.72 16.94
C GLY A 44 -3.40 -3.23 15.51
N ASP A 45 -4.57 -3.22 14.88
CA ASP A 45 -4.73 -3.59 13.46
C ASP A 45 -4.51 -2.42 12.48
N THR A 46 -4.25 -1.22 12.98
CA THR A 46 -4.06 -0.01 12.15
C THR A 46 -2.63 0.07 11.65
N VAL A 47 -2.45 0.18 10.33
CA VAL A 47 -1.13 0.26 9.69
C VAL A 47 -1.01 1.57 8.91
N ILE A 48 0.11 2.26 9.11
CA ILE A 48 0.50 3.43 8.31
C ILE A 48 1.92 3.21 7.77
N GLY A 49 2.20 3.71 6.58
CA GLY A 49 3.54 3.80 6.04
C GLY A 49 4.02 5.24 6.01
N LEU A 50 5.28 5.49 6.37
CA LEU A 50 5.95 6.77 6.24
C LEU A 50 6.96 6.64 5.11
N PHE A 51 6.88 7.51 4.11
CA PHE A 51 7.75 7.47 2.94
C PHE A 51 8.26 8.88 2.64
N LYS A 52 9.57 9.05 2.55
CA LYS A 52 10.20 10.34 2.24
C LYS A 52 10.66 10.39 0.79
N ASP A 53 10.26 11.44 0.06
CA ASP A 53 10.64 11.71 -1.33
C ASP A 53 10.30 10.59 -2.35
N MET A 54 9.35 9.70 -2.04
CA MET A 54 8.96 8.61 -2.95
C MET A 54 7.73 8.94 -3.81
N PHE A 55 6.86 9.83 -3.34
CA PHE A 55 5.64 10.25 -4.03
C PHE A 55 5.09 11.57 -3.44
N ASP A 56 4.30 12.28 -4.23
CA ASP A 56 3.86 13.66 -3.91
C ASP A 56 2.56 13.74 -3.09
N LYS A 57 1.79 12.64 -3.02
CA LYS A 57 0.50 12.60 -2.34
C LYS A 57 0.35 11.34 -1.50
N ASN A 58 -0.27 11.47 -0.34
CA ASN A 58 -0.70 10.33 0.45
C ASN A 58 -1.59 9.40 -0.40
N MET A 59 -1.48 8.10 -0.18
CA MET A 59 -2.19 7.11 -0.98
C MET A 59 -2.82 6.03 -0.11
N LEU A 60 -3.96 5.53 -0.58
CA LEU A 60 -4.58 4.32 -0.05
C LEU A 60 -3.84 3.12 -0.63
N THR A 61 -3.34 2.24 0.22
CA THR A 61 -2.55 1.09 -0.22
C THR A 61 -3.23 -0.19 0.20
N PHE A 62 -3.42 -1.10 -0.76
CA PHE A 62 -3.95 -2.43 -0.54
C PHE A 62 -2.95 -3.49 -0.95
N ASN A 63 -2.70 -4.48 -0.09
CA ASN A 63 -1.74 -5.55 -0.33
C ASN A 63 -2.47 -6.90 -0.42
N PRO A 64 -2.88 -7.32 -1.63
CA PRO A 64 -3.47 -8.64 -1.82
C PRO A 64 -2.46 -9.73 -1.47
N GLY A 65 -2.96 -10.79 -0.85
CA GLY A 65 -2.14 -11.93 -0.43
C GLY A 65 -1.50 -11.79 0.94
N TRP A 66 -1.63 -10.66 1.62
CA TRP A 66 -1.21 -10.49 3.01
C TRP A 66 -2.36 -10.24 3.97
N ASP A 67 -2.18 -10.67 5.22
CA ASP A 67 -2.93 -10.20 6.37
C ASP A 67 -2.34 -8.88 6.93
N SER A 68 -2.93 -8.34 8.02
CA SER A 68 -2.46 -7.10 8.64
C SER A 68 -1.05 -7.21 9.25
N ASN A 69 -0.50 -8.42 9.39
CA ASN A 69 0.84 -8.72 9.90
C ASN A 69 1.82 -9.09 8.78
N ALA A 70 1.52 -8.70 7.53
CA ALA A 70 2.32 -9.02 6.35
C ALA A 70 2.61 -10.53 6.19
N GLN A 71 1.70 -11.38 6.68
CA GLN A 71 1.81 -12.83 6.52
C GLN A 71 1.05 -13.28 5.27
N PRO A 72 1.63 -14.19 4.46
CA PRO A 72 0.96 -14.76 3.29
C PRO A 72 -0.37 -15.44 3.66
N LEU A 73 -1.41 -15.11 2.91
CA LEU A 73 -2.70 -15.78 2.98
C LEU A 73 -2.70 -17.04 2.11
N PRO A 74 -3.40 -18.12 2.51
CA PRO A 74 -3.48 -19.35 1.73
C PRO A 74 -4.23 -19.16 0.39
N SER A 75 -5.06 -18.12 0.29
CA SER A 75 -5.78 -17.76 -0.94
C SER A 75 -6.11 -16.28 -0.95
N PHE A 76 -5.99 -15.65 -2.12
CA PHE A 76 -6.33 -14.27 -2.37
C PHE A 76 -6.62 -14.07 -3.87
N THR A 77 -7.18 -12.92 -4.25
CA THR A 77 -7.37 -12.57 -5.67
C THR A 77 -6.10 -11.93 -6.21
N ASP A 78 -5.53 -12.46 -7.29
CA ASP A 78 -4.33 -11.91 -7.92
C ASP A 78 -4.58 -10.48 -8.44
N VAL A 79 -3.57 -9.63 -8.31
CA VAL A 79 -3.60 -8.22 -8.71
C VAL A 79 -4.01 -8.01 -10.17
N ARG A 80 -3.65 -8.93 -11.08
CA ARG A 80 -4.05 -8.88 -12.50
C ARG A 80 -5.54 -9.17 -12.67
N GLU A 81 -6.10 -10.05 -11.84
CA GLU A 81 -7.53 -10.28 -11.82
C GLU A 81 -8.29 -9.08 -11.24
N LEU A 82 -7.77 -8.45 -10.18
CA LEU A 82 -8.33 -7.21 -9.62
C LEU A 82 -8.34 -6.09 -10.68
N GLN A 83 -7.21 -5.89 -11.36
CA GLN A 83 -7.06 -4.95 -12.49
C GLN A 83 -8.12 -5.20 -13.56
N ARG A 84 -8.26 -6.42 -14.08
CA ARG A 84 -9.26 -6.75 -15.11
C ARG A 84 -10.68 -6.43 -14.66
N ARG A 85 -11.03 -6.76 -13.42
CA ARG A 85 -12.36 -6.48 -12.84
C ARG A 85 -12.64 -4.98 -12.71
N LEU A 86 -11.62 -4.17 -12.41
CA LEU A 86 -11.75 -2.70 -12.31
C LEU A 86 -11.86 -2.06 -13.71
N LYS A 87 -11.00 -2.45 -14.66
CA LYS A 87 -11.09 -1.97 -16.05
C LYS A 87 -12.44 -2.30 -16.69
N ALA A 88 -12.97 -3.50 -16.45
CA ALA A 88 -14.32 -3.88 -16.92
C ALA A 88 -15.46 -3.04 -16.33
N ARG A 89 -15.20 -2.30 -15.23
CA ARG A 89 -16.16 -1.38 -14.59
C ARG A 89 -15.91 0.09 -14.96
N GLY A 90 -15.03 0.35 -15.92
CA GLY A 90 -14.70 1.70 -16.38
C GLY A 90 -13.77 2.48 -15.45
N VAL A 91 -13.04 1.80 -14.56
CA VAL A 91 -11.98 2.45 -13.78
C VAL A 91 -10.74 2.58 -14.64
N GLU A 92 -10.25 3.81 -14.82
CA GLU A 92 -8.98 4.09 -15.47
C GLU A 92 -7.81 3.83 -14.51
N LEU A 93 -6.78 3.16 -15.01
CA LEU A 93 -5.56 2.87 -14.24
C LEU A 93 -4.43 3.75 -14.77
N VAL A 94 -3.68 4.35 -13.85
CA VAL A 94 -2.50 5.17 -14.14
C VAL A 94 -1.30 4.29 -14.45
N THR A 95 -1.15 3.20 -13.71
CA THR A 95 -0.17 2.13 -13.97
C THR A 95 -0.88 0.80 -13.94
N GLU A 96 -0.39 -0.16 -14.72
CA GLU A 96 -0.99 -1.49 -14.85
C GLU A 96 0.03 -2.58 -14.54
N ALA A 97 -0.43 -3.67 -13.93
CA ALA A 97 0.33 -4.89 -13.76
C ALA A 97 0.48 -5.60 -15.12
N ASP A 98 1.67 -6.14 -15.40
CA ASP A 98 1.90 -6.95 -16.60
C ASP A 98 1.17 -8.29 -16.48
N GLU A 99 0.12 -8.47 -17.29
CA GLU A 99 -0.72 -9.67 -17.27
C GLU A 99 -0.01 -10.95 -17.73
N SER A 100 1.18 -10.85 -18.34
CA SER A 100 1.99 -11.99 -18.77
C SER A 100 2.88 -12.57 -17.67
N THR A 101 2.98 -11.89 -16.52
CA THR A 101 3.86 -12.25 -15.41
C THR A 101 3.08 -12.89 -14.26
N THR A 102 3.80 -13.43 -13.28
CA THR A 102 3.24 -14.00 -12.03
C THR A 102 4.04 -13.51 -10.83
N GLY A 103 3.44 -13.55 -9.64
CA GLY A 103 4.08 -13.05 -8.42
C GLY A 103 3.96 -11.53 -8.31
N PRO A 104 4.97 -10.86 -7.70
CA PRO A 104 4.89 -9.44 -7.36
C PRO A 104 4.52 -8.55 -8.54
N ALA A 105 3.54 -7.68 -8.33
CA ALA A 105 3.10 -6.68 -9.29
C ALA A 105 2.13 -5.68 -8.62
N SER A 106 1.96 -4.53 -9.25
CA SER A 106 1.04 -3.51 -8.76
C SER A 106 0.32 -2.79 -9.88
N PHE A 107 -0.79 -2.14 -9.53
CA PHE A 107 -1.43 -1.13 -10.36
C PHE A 107 -1.83 0.06 -9.50
N MET A 108 -2.01 1.21 -10.14
CA MET A 108 -2.47 2.43 -9.48
C MET A 108 -3.70 2.99 -10.19
N ALA A 109 -4.66 3.44 -9.41
CA ALA A 109 -5.80 4.23 -9.88
C ALA A 109 -5.82 5.58 -9.14
N VAL A 110 -6.58 6.53 -9.67
CA VAL A 110 -6.88 7.79 -8.99
C VAL A 110 -8.39 7.94 -8.95
N ASP A 111 -8.94 8.19 -7.78
CA ASP A 111 -10.39 8.37 -7.61
C ASP A 111 -10.88 9.72 -8.18
N PRO A 112 -12.20 9.95 -8.25
CA PRO A 112 -12.74 11.20 -8.79
C PRO A 112 -12.28 12.49 -8.08
N ASP A 113 -11.82 12.39 -6.84
CA ASP A 113 -11.35 13.51 -6.02
C ASP A 113 -9.83 13.67 -6.04
N GLY A 114 -9.13 12.83 -6.80
CA GLY A 114 -7.68 12.92 -6.97
C GLY A 114 -6.85 12.19 -5.91
N ASN A 115 -7.47 11.26 -5.16
CA ASN A 115 -6.78 10.41 -4.18
C ASN A 115 -6.14 9.21 -4.90
N PRO A 116 -4.82 9.01 -4.80
CA PRO A 116 -4.16 7.83 -5.34
C PRO A 116 -4.53 6.57 -4.56
N ILE A 117 -4.76 5.49 -5.30
CA ILE A 117 -5.03 4.15 -4.77
C ILE A 117 -4.02 3.18 -5.40
N LEU A 118 -3.15 2.62 -4.57
CA LEU A 118 -2.18 1.60 -4.94
C LEU A 118 -2.70 0.22 -4.52
N VAL A 119 -2.63 -0.74 -5.44
CA VAL A 119 -2.81 -2.17 -5.11
C VAL A 119 -1.50 -2.87 -5.42
N ASP A 120 -0.79 -3.33 -4.40
CA ASP A 120 0.59 -3.81 -4.47
C ASP A 120 0.74 -5.22 -3.90
N GLN A 121 0.90 -6.19 -4.81
CA GLN A 121 1.08 -7.61 -4.49
C GLN A 121 2.56 -7.92 -4.33
N HIS A 122 2.91 -8.60 -3.23
CA HIS A 122 4.30 -8.99 -2.91
C HIS A 122 4.56 -10.50 -2.97
N VAL A 123 3.52 -11.31 -3.20
CA VAL A 123 3.57 -12.78 -3.21
C VAL A 123 3.22 -13.38 -4.57
#